data_AF-A0A7J4B7R2-F1
#
_entry.id   AF-A0A7J4B7R2-F1
#
_cell.length_a   1.000
_cell.length_b   1.000
_cell.length_c   1.000
_cell.angle_alpha   90.00
_cell.angle_beta   90.00
_cell.angle_gamma   90.00
#
_symmetry.space_group_name_H-M   'P 1'
#
loop_
_entity.id
_entity.type
_entity.pdbx_description
1 polymer ?
#
loop_
_entity_poly.entity_id
_entity_poly.type
_entity_poly.pdbx_seq_one_letter_code
_entity_poly.pdbx_strand_id
1 'polypeptide(L)'
;MSTHIYELSKVLAALLVEQGSYSHIDRVSQASSKDLVLYYFREALRDFHSLLSRGFEKNVVAELSKTINFAELESELSEFSEAKDIIQLREKTSLIAAQALAEAGRLLSREEYSTATRILEYLKTRNLLKENVEELSKIIEERAEEISDALDVSREYVSVVARNKQLLQHLIRK
;
A
#
# COMPACT_ATOMS: atom_id res chain seq x y z
N MET A 1 -9.35 -7.00 23.51
CA MET A 1 -8.12 -7.62 22.98
C MET A 1 -7.54 -6.63 21.98
N SER A 2 -6.30 -6.19 22.15
CA SER A 2 -5.62 -5.39 21.12
C SER A 2 -5.42 -6.29 19.90
N THR A 3 -5.93 -5.87 18.75
CA THR A 3 -5.71 -6.60 17.49
C THR A 3 -4.23 -6.47 17.14
N HIS A 4 -3.44 -7.51 17.41
CA HIS A 4 -2.04 -7.56 17.02
C HIS A 4 -1.96 -7.64 15.49
N ILE A 5 -1.32 -6.66 14.86
CA ILE A 5 -0.99 -6.68 13.44
C ILE A 5 0.38 -7.34 13.33
N TYR A 6 0.50 -8.39 12.52
CA TYR A 6 1.79 -9.02 12.31
C TYR A 6 2.72 -8.08 11.52
N GLU A 7 3.98 -7.97 11.92
CA GLU A 7 4.99 -7.20 11.21
C GLU A 7 5.22 -7.77 9.79
N LEU A 8 5.13 -9.09 9.64
CA LEU A 8 5.12 -9.75 8.32
C LEU A 8 3.98 -9.22 7.42
N SER A 9 2.81 -8.90 7.99
CA SER A 9 1.71 -8.35 7.21
C SER A 9 2.00 -6.94 6.68
N LYS A 10 2.72 -6.11 7.45
CA LYS A 10 3.15 -4.77 7.01
C LYS A 10 4.15 -4.87 5.87
N VAL A 11 5.10 -5.81 5.93
CA VAL A 11 6.07 -6.05 4.85
C VAL A 11 5.34 -6.45 3.55
N LEU A 12 4.40 -7.39 3.64
CA LEU A 12 3.62 -7.82 2.48
C LEU A 12 2.75 -6.69 1.91
N ALA A 13 2.14 -5.88 2.77
CA ALA A 13 1.37 -4.71 2.37
C ALA A 13 2.25 -3.69 1.64
N ALA A 14 3.44 -3.40 2.18
CA ALA A 14 4.42 -2.52 1.56
C ALA A 14 4.80 -2.98 0.15
N LEU A 15 5.11 -4.27 -0.01
CA LEU A 15 5.46 -4.85 -1.31
C LEU A 15 4.32 -4.79 -2.32
N LEU A 16 3.10 -5.13 -1.89
CA LEU A 16 1.91 -5.05 -2.75
C LEU A 16 1.70 -3.62 -3.22
N VAL A 17 1.71 -2.66 -2.30
CA VAL A 17 1.45 -1.25 -2.63
C VAL A 17 2.54 -0.71 -3.53
N GLU A 18 3.80 -1.00 -3.23
CA GLU A 18 4.93 -0.52 -4.02
C GLU A 18 4.91 -1.12 -5.44
N GLN A 19 4.81 -2.44 -5.55
CA GLN A 19 5.00 -3.19 -6.81
C GLN A 19 3.70 -3.43 -7.60
N GLY A 20 2.53 -3.21 -7.00
CA GLY A 20 1.23 -3.49 -7.62
C GLY A 20 0.93 -4.98 -7.80
N SER A 21 1.60 -5.87 -7.07
CA SER A 21 1.51 -7.32 -7.25
C SER A 21 1.09 -8.05 -5.97
N TYR A 22 0.10 -8.95 -6.09
CA TYR A 22 -0.38 -9.81 -5.00
C TYR A 22 0.51 -11.04 -4.77
N SER A 23 1.56 -11.23 -5.59
CA SER A 23 2.33 -12.48 -5.68
C SER A 23 2.87 -12.98 -4.35
N HIS A 24 3.42 -12.10 -3.49
CA HIS A 24 3.95 -12.53 -2.19
C HIS A 24 2.84 -12.98 -1.23
N ILE A 25 1.71 -12.27 -1.22
CA ILE A 25 0.55 -12.61 -0.38
C ILE A 25 -0.03 -13.96 -0.81
N ASP A 26 -0.24 -14.16 -2.11
CA ASP A 26 -0.81 -15.39 -2.65
C ASP A 26 0.08 -16.59 -2.37
N ARG A 27 1.39 -16.47 -2.61
CA ARG A 27 2.36 -17.54 -2.34
C ARG A 27 2.37 -17.95 -0.87
N VAL A 28 2.41 -16.99 0.05
CA VAL A 28 2.36 -17.25 1.50
C VAL A 28 1.05 -17.93 1.88
N SER A 29 -0.09 -17.43 1.40
CA SER A 29 -1.41 -17.97 1.76
C SER A 29 -1.66 -19.37 1.20
N GLN A 30 -1.03 -19.74 0.09
CA GLN A 30 -1.25 -21.03 -0.59
C GLN A 30 -0.18 -22.08 -0.26
N ALA A 31 0.81 -21.73 0.55
CA ALA A 31 1.89 -22.64 0.90
C ALA A 31 1.38 -23.87 1.66
N SER A 32 1.84 -25.05 1.25
CA SER A 32 1.41 -26.34 1.78
C SER A 32 2.32 -26.91 2.87
N SER A 33 3.45 -26.27 3.14
CA SER A 33 4.41 -26.71 4.15
C SER A 33 5.08 -25.51 4.82
N LYS A 34 5.60 -25.77 6.02
CA LYS A 34 6.37 -24.81 6.80
C LYS A 34 7.57 -24.27 6.03
N ASP A 35 8.34 -25.17 5.41
CA ASP A 35 9.53 -24.81 4.65
C ASP A 35 9.19 -23.89 3.48
N LEU A 36 8.04 -24.12 2.83
CA LEU A 36 7.57 -23.31 1.73
C LEU A 36 7.09 -21.93 2.20
N VAL A 37 6.40 -21.84 3.34
CA VAL A 37 6.04 -20.57 3.98
C VAL A 37 7.28 -19.73 4.29
N LEU A 38 8.26 -20.34 4.96
CA LEU A 38 9.52 -19.68 5.30
C LEU A 38 10.31 -19.27 4.05
N TYR A 39 10.32 -20.11 3.02
CA TYR A 39 10.91 -19.78 1.73
C TYR A 39 10.27 -18.53 1.11
N TYR A 40 8.93 -18.44 1.09
CA TYR A 40 8.23 -17.29 0.53
C TYR A 40 8.37 -16.02 1.37
N PHE A 41 8.38 -16.13 2.71
CA PHE A 41 8.71 -14.99 3.55
C PHE A 41 10.13 -14.49 3.31
N ARG A 42 11.10 -15.39 3.14
CA ARG A 42 12.47 -15.02 2.77
C ARG A 42 12.52 -14.26 1.43
N GLU A 43 11.77 -14.70 0.41
CA GLU A 43 11.68 -13.97 -0.86
C GLU A 43 11.08 -12.56 -0.67
N ALA A 44 9.97 -12.46 0.06
CA ALA A 44 9.34 -11.18 0.35
C ALA A 44 10.29 -10.23 1.10
N LEU A 45 10.97 -10.72 2.15
CA LEU A 45 11.91 -9.91 2.92
C LEU A 45 13.11 -9.46 2.09
N ARG A 46 13.63 -10.32 1.20
CA ARG A 46 14.70 -9.93 0.28
C ARG A 46 14.25 -8.78 -0.62
N ASP A 47 13.06 -8.89 -1.20
CA ASP A 47 12.55 -7.87 -2.10
C ASP A 47 12.24 -6.56 -1.34
N PHE A 48 11.78 -6.66 -0.09
CA PHE A 48 11.60 -5.51 0.80
C PHE A 48 12.94 -4.85 1.18
N HIS A 49 13.98 -5.64 1.46
CA HIS A 49 15.33 -5.10 1.69
C HIS A 49 15.90 -4.37 0.47
N SER A 50 15.56 -4.82 -0.74
CA SER A 50 15.88 -4.10 -1.97
C SER A 50 15.19 -2.73 -2.01
N LEU A 51 13.94 -2.62 -1.53
CA LEU A 51 13.25 -1.32 -1.39
C LEU A 51 13.96 -0.40 -0.40
N LEU A 52 14.38 -0.93 0.76
CA LEU A 52 15.06 -0.14 1.79
C LEU A 52 16.36 0.51 1.27
N SER A 53 17.07 -0.15 0.35
CA SER A 53 18.32 0.38 -0.22
C SER A 53 18.11 1.31 -1.42
N ARG A 54 17.16 1.00 -2.30
CA ARG A 54 16.89 1.79 -3.51
C ARG A 54 15.97 2.99 -3.28
N GLY A 55 15.23 3.00 -2.17
CA GLY A 55 14.16 3.95 -1.90
C GLY A 55 12.78 3.43 -2.30
N PHE A 56 11.75 4.17 -1.85
CA PHE A 56 10.35 3.91 -2.14
C PHE A 56 9.81 4.99 -3.07
N GLU A 57 9.02 4.59 -4.06
CA GLU A 57 8.26 5.46 -4.93
C GLU A 57 7.07 6.07 -4.19
N LYS A 58 6.44 5.31 -3.27
CA LYS A 58 5.25 5.76 -2.53
C LYS A 58 5.59 6.21 -1.13
N ASN A 59 5.24 7.46 -0.81
CA ASN A 59 5.54 8.05 0.49
C ASN A 59 4.88 7.29 1.65
N VAL A 60 3.64 6.82 1.47
CA VAL A 60 2.96 6.02 2.52
C VAL A 60 3.70 4.72 2.85
N VAL A 61 4.40 4.12 1.87
CA VAL A 61 5.19 2.91 2.05
C VAL A 61 6.48 3.24 2.78
N ALA A 62 7.14 4.34 2.40
CA ALA A 62 8.31 4.86 3.10
C ALA A 62 8.01 5.14 4.59
N GLU A 63 6.86 5.72 4.90
CA GLU A 63 6.41 5.94 6.28
C GLU A 63 6.15 4.63 7.01
N LEU A 64 5.43 3.69 6.40
CA LEU A 64 5.17 2.37 7.00
C LEU A 64 6.48 1.66 7.34
N SER A 65 7.46 1.69 6.43
CA SER A 65 8.75 0.99 6.59
C SER A 65 9.49 1.39 7.86
N LYS A 66 9.35 2.65 8.30
CA LYS A 66 9.97 3.19 9.53
C LYS A 66 9.31 2.67 10.80
N THR A 67 8.12 2.11 10.70
CA THR A 67 7.33 1.59 11.83
C THR A 67 7.40 0.07 11.97
N ILE A 68 8.13 -0.60 11.08
CA ILE A 68 8.29 -2.05 11.14
C ILE A 68 9.25 -2.41 12.27
N ASN A 69 8.79 -3.27 13.16
CA ASN A 69 9.60 -3.79 14.26
C ASN A 69 10.29 -5.08 13.83
N PHE A 70 11.57 -4.99 13.46
CA PHE A 70 12.32 -6.16 12.99
C PHE A 70 12.55 -7.23 14.07
N ALA A 71 12.55 -6.86 15.36
CA ALA A 71 12.67 -7.84 16.44
C ALA A 71 11.39 -8.68 16.60
N GLU A 72 10.22 -8.04 16.49
CA GLU A 72 8.94 -8.75 16.46
C GLU A 72 8.81 -9.59 15.19
N LEU A 73 9.26 -9.08 14.04
CA LEU A 73 9.29 -9.84 12.78
C LEU A 73 10.13 -11.13 12.89
N GLU A 74 11.30 -11.07 13.53
CA GLU A 74 12.14 -12.25 13.77
C GLU A 74 11.46 -13.27 14.71
N SER A 75 10.76 -12.77 15.73
CA SER A 75 9.93 -13.62 16.62
C SER A 75 8.81 -14.30 15.83
N GLU A 76 8.09 -13.56 14.99
CA GLU A 76 7.02 -14.11 14.14
C GLU A 76 7.55 -15.23 13.22
N LEU A 77 8.70 -15.02 12.55
CA LEU A 77 9.34 -16.06 11.73
C LEU A 77 9.69 -17.31 12.53
N SER A 78 10.18 -17.13 13.77
CA SER A 78 10.52 -18.24 14.65
C SER A 78 9.28 -19.07 15.01
N GLU A 79 8.13 -18.44 15.24
CA GLU A 79 6.88 -19.15 15.48
C GLU A 79 6.44 -20.03 14.31
N PHE A 80 6.69 -19.60 13.06
CA PHE A 80 6.43 -20.43 11.89
C PHE A 80 7.33 -21.65 11.87
N SER A 81 8.60 -21.50 12.28
CA SER A 81 9.56 -22.61 12.35
C SER A 81 9.14 -23.70 13.35
N GLU A 82 8.32 -23.35 14.35
CA GLU A 82 7.83 -24.24 15.41
C GLU A 82 6.44 -24.84 15.13
N ALA A 83 5.76 -24.44 14.05
CA ALA A 83 4.43 -24.92 13.72
C ALA A 83 4.41 -26.45 13.59
N LYS A 84 3.57 -27.10 14.40
CA LYS A 84 3.48 -28.57 14.50
C LYS A 84 2.43 -29.19 13.57
N ASP A 85 1.49 -28.38 13.10
CA ASP A 85 0.36 -28.83 12.28
C ASP A 85 0.10 -27.87 11.12
N ILE A 86 -0.27 -28.43 9.97
CA ILE A 86 -0.60 -27.73 8.74
C ILE A 86 -1.86 -26.86 8.90
N ILE A 87 -2.79 -27.25 9.78
CA ILE A 87 -4.00 -26.45 10.06
C ILE A 87 -3.60 -25.12 10.68
N GLN A 88 -2.80 -25.15 11.75
CA GLN A 88 -2.30 -23.93 12.42
C GLN A 88 -1.47 -23.07 11.47
N LEU A 89 -0.65 -23.69 10.62
CA LEU A 89 0.12 -22.98 9.61
C LEU A 89 -0.80 -22.20 8.67
N ARG A 90 -1.84 -22.86 8.13
CA ARG A 90 -2.82 -22.22 7.23
C ARG A 90 -3.57 -21.08 7.90
N GLU A 91 -4.04 -21.29 9.13
CA GLU A 91 -4.74 -20.24 9.89
C GLU A 91 -3.86 -19.00 10.06
N LYS A 92 -2.59 -19.19 10.45
CA LYS A 92 -1.63 -18.09 10.59
C LYS A 92 -1.35 -17.39 9.26
N THR A 93 -1.05 -18.13 8.20
CA THR A 93 -0.77 -17.51 6.89
C THR A 93 -1.98 -16.79 6.32
N SER A 94 -3.19 -17.33 6.50
CA SER A 94 -4.44 -16.67 6.10
C SER A 94 -4.69 -15.39 6.89
N LEU A 95 -4.41 -15.38 8.19
CA LEU A 95 -4.53 -14.17 9.01
C LEU A 95 -3.54 -13.09 8.55
N ILE A 96 -2.28 -13.44 8.33
CA ILE A 96 -1.26 -12.52 7.82
C ILE A 96 -1.66 -11.95 6.45
N ALA A 97 -2.15 -12.80 5.54
CA ALA A 97 -2.62 -12.37 4.22
C ALA A 97 -3.80 -11.39 4.34
N ALA A 98 -4.79 -11.70 5.19
CA ALA A 98 -5.93 -10.82 5.41
C ALA A 98 -5.51 -9.47 6.01
N GLN A 99 -4.59 -9.47 6.97
CA GLN A 99 -4.05 -8.24 7.55
C GLN A 99 -3.25 -7.43 6.53
N ALA A 100 -2.43 -8.09 5.70
CA ALA A 100 -1.66 -7.44 4.65
C ALA A 100 -2.56 -6.75 3.63
N LEU A 101 -3.65 -7.41 3.21
CA LEU A 101 -4.64 -6.84 2.29
C LEU A 101 -5.38 -5.64 2.91
N ALA A 102 -5.80 -5.75 4.17
CA ALA A 102 -6.44 -4.64 4.88
C ALA A 102 -5.49 -3.43 5.02
N GLU A 103 -4.25 -3.70 5.37
CA GLU A 103 -3.21 -2.68 5.52
C GLU A 103 -2.86 -2.03 4.17
N ALA A 104 -2.72 -2.82 3.11
CA ALA A 104 -2.52 -2.32 1.76
C ALA A 104 -3.67 -1.40 1.30
N GLY A 105 -4.93 -1.80 1.56
CA GLY A 105 -6.09 -0.97 1.26
C GLY A 105 -6.05 0.37 2.00
N ARG A 106 -5.63 0.36 3.27
CA ARG A 106 -5.45 1.58 4.08
C ARG A 106 -4.36 2.49 3.50
N LEU A 107 -3.23 1.92 3.07
CA LEU A 107 -2.12 2.68 2.47
C LEU A 107 -2.54 3.30 1.13
N LEU A 108 -3.18 2.52 0.25
CA LEU A 108 -3.65 3.01 -1.05
C LEU A 108 -4.64 4.16 -0.90
N SER A 109 -5.59 4.04 0.04
CA SER A 109 -6.54 5.12 0.32
C SER A 109 -5.85 6.40 0.83
N ARG A 110 -4.80 6.27 1.65
CA ARG A 110 -4.01 7.40 2.14
C ARG A 110 -3.20 8.06 1.02
N GLU A 111 -2.58 7.27 0.16
CA GLU A 111 -1.80 7.76 -0.99
C GLU A 111 -2.70 8.53 -1.96
N GLU A 112 -3.89 7.98 -2.27
CA GLU A 112 -4.88 8.64 -3.12
C GLU A 112 -5.36 9.96 -2.50
N TYR A 113 -5.65 9.98 -1.19
CA TYR A 113 -6.03 11.20 -0.47
C TYR A 113 -4.93 12.27 -0.55
N SER A 114 -3.68 11.89 -0.25
CA SER A 114 -2.53 12.80 -0.29
C SER A 114 -2.34 13.37 -1.70
N THR A 115 -2.40 12.52 -2.72
CA THR A 115 -2.29 12.92 -4.12
C THR A 115 -3.41 13.88 -4.50
N ALA A 116 -4.66 13.56 -4.13
CA ALA A 116 -5.80 14.42 -4.39
C ALA A 116 -5.63 15.80 -3.74
N THR A 117 -5.20 15.89 -2.49
CA THR A 117 -4.91 17.17 -1.83
C THR A 117 -3.87 18.00 -2.59
N ARG A 118 -2.76 17.38 -3.00
CA ARG A 118 -1.70 18.04 -3.79
C ARG A 118 -2.22 18.54 -5.14
N ILE A 119 -3.08 17.77 -5.81
CA ILE A 119 -3.73 18.17 -7.06
C ILE A 119 -4.64 19.39 -6.84
N LEU A 120 -5.43 19.40 -5.77
CA LEU A 120 -6.30 20.55 -5.49
C LEU A 120 -5.50 21.80 -5.16
N GLU A 121 -4.42 21.68 -4.40
CA GLU A 121 -3.49 22.79 -4.13
C GLU A 121 -2.84 23.31 -5.43
N TYR A 122 -2.39 22.40 -6.29
CA TYR A 122 -1.87 22.73 -7.62
C TYR A 122 -2.86 23.54 -8.46
N LEU A 123 -4.12 23.09 -8.53
CA LEU A 123 -5.17 23.79 -9.28
C LEU A 123 -5.54 25.12 -8.63
N LYS A 124 -5.56 25.19 -7.29
CA LYS A 124 -5.85 26.42 -6.54
C LYS A 124 -4.81 27.50 -6.81
N THR A 125 -3.53 27.17 -6.76
CA THR A 125 -2.43 28.13 -7.03
C THR A 125 -2.45 28.70 -8.45
N ARG A 126 -3.09 28.00 -9.39
CA ARG A 126 -3.24 28.41 -10.79
C ARG A 126 -4.60 29.02 -11.12
N ASN A 127 -5.47 29.24 -10.13
CA ASN A 127 -6.85 29.69 -10.33
C ASN A 127 -7.68 28.77 -11.25
N LEU A 128 -7.39 27.47 -11.24
CA LEU A 128 -8.08 26.43 -12.04
C LEU A 128 -9.05 25.58 -11.21
N LEU A 129 -9.04 25.73 -9.88
CA LEU A 129 -9.92 24.97 -8.99
C LEU A 129 -11.40 25.26 -9.29
N LYS A 130 -12.22 24.20 -9.37
CA LYS A 130 -13.66 24.29 -9.58
C LYS A 130 -14.41 23.77 -8.36
N GLU A 131 -15.50 24.44 -8.01
CA GLU A 131 -16.38 24.02 -6.92
C GLU A 131 -17.29 22.86 -7.34
N ASN A 132 -17.60 22.78 -8.63
CA ASN A 132 -18.36 21.68 -9.21
C ASN A 132 -17.43 20.47 -9.46
N VAL A 133 -17.79 19.31 -8.88
CA VAL A 133 -16.97 18.09 -8.95
C VAL A 133 -16.86 17.52 -10.37
N GLU A 134 -17.90 17.65 -11.20
CA GLU A 134 -17.86 17.18 -12.59
C GLU A 134 -16.87 18.02 -13.41
N GLU A 135 -16.90 19.34 -13.24
CA GLU A 135 -15.96 20.26 -13.89
C GLU A 135 -14.53 20.05 -13.38
N LEU A 136 -14.37 19.85 -12.07
CA LEU A 136 -13.07 19.59 -11.46
C LEU A 136 -12.47 18.27 -11.97
N SER A 137 -13.27 17.20 -11.95
CA SER A 137 -12.87 15.88 -12.46
C SER A 137 -12.42 15.99 -13.91
N LYS A 138 -13.19 16.70 -14.75
CA LYS A 138 -12.86 16.94 -16.15
C LYS A 138 -11.55 17.71 -16.31
N ILE A 139 -11.32 18.77 -15.53
CA ILE A 139 -10.07 19.56 -15.60
C ILE A 139 -8.86 18.72 -15.18
N ILE A 140 -8.99 17.90 -14.13
CA ILE A 140 -7.90 17.02 -13.71
C ILE A 140 -7.55 16.04 -14.82
N GLU A 141 -8.55 15.44 -15.49
CA GLU A 141 -8.32 14.50 -16.60
C GLU A 141 -7.72 15.19 -17.83
N GLU A 142 -8.25 16.36 -18.22
CA GLU A 142 -7.74 17.15 -19.36
C GLU A 142 -6.29 17.61 -19.16
N ARG A 143 -5.88 17.81 -17.92
CA ARG A 143 -4.54 18.26 -17.54
C ARG A 143 -3.71 17.17 -16.87
N ALA A 144 -4.07 15.90 -17.04
CA ALA A 144 -3.44 14.81 -16.31
C ALA A 144 -1.92 14.74 -16.51
N GLU A 145 -1.44 15.00 -17.73
CA GLU A 145 -0.01 15.04 -18.06
C GLU A 145 0.71 16.20 -17.34
N GLU A 146 0.14 17.40 -17.41
CA GLU A 146 0.71 18.60 -16.78
C GLU A 146 0.79 18.45 -15.25
N ILE A 147 -0.26 17.89 -14.65
CA ILE A 147 -0.34 17.62 -13.21
C ILE A 147 0.66 16.53 -12.82
N SER A 148 0.74 15.46 -13.61
CA SER A 148 1.69 14.34 -13.43
C SER A 148 3.12 14.87 -13.35
N ASP A 149 3.53 15.66 -14.34
CA ASP A 149 4.88 16.23 -14.41
C ASP A 149 5.15 17.21 -13.26
N ALA A 150 4.20 18.09 -12.96
CA ALA A 150 4.41 19.13 -11.95
C ALA A 150 4.45 18.58 -10.51
N LEU A 151 3.78 17.47 -10.26
CA LEU A 151 3.70 16.85 -8.94
C LEU A 151 4.60 15.61 -8.81
N ASP A 152 5.30 15.21 -9.86
CA ASP A 152 6.10 13.97 -9.86
C ASP A 152 5.26 12.77 -9.38
N VAL A 153 4.06 12.63 -9.95
CA VAL A 153 3.12 11.52 -9.68
C VAL A 153 2.75 10.89 -10.99
N SER A 154 2.50 9.58 -11.03
CA SER A 154 2.14 8.95 -12.30
C SER A 154 0.80 9.48 -12.82
N ARG A 155 0.71 9.64 -14.14
CA ARG A 155 -0.54 9.99 -14.83
C ARG A 155 -1.69 9.05 -14.46
N GLU A 156 -1.42 7.76 -14.27
CA GLU A 156 -2.43 6.79 -13.85
C GLU A 156 -3.06 7.17 -12.51
N TYR A 157 -2.25 7.58 -11.52
CA TYR A 157 -2.74 8.06 -10.24
C TYR A 157 -3.57 9.34 -10.37
N VAL A 158 -3.17 10.26 -11.27
CA VAL A 158 -3.97 11.46 -11.56
C VAL A 158 -5.35 11.08 -12.11
N SER A 159 -5.42 10.15 -13.05
CA SER A 159 -6.70 9.64 -13.59
C SER A 159 -7.51 8.84 -12.57
N VAL A 160 -6.87 8.16 -11.60
CA VAL A 160 -7.60 7.53 -10.47
C VAL A 160 -8.29 8.61 -9.62
N VAL A 161 -7.56 9.65 -9.23
CA VAL A 161 -8.11 10.77 -8.45
C VAL A 161 -9.23 11.48 -9.23
N ALA A 162 -9.03 11.75 -10.52
CA ALA A 162 -10.04 12.38 -11.37
C ALA A 162 -11.37 11.60 -11.35
N ARG A 163 -11.29 10.26 -11.38
CA ARG A 163 -12.47 9.38 -11.37
C ARG A 163 -13.12 9.26 -9.98
N ASN A 164 -12.40 9.53 -8.90
CA ASN A 164 -12.92 9.46 -7.54
C ASN A 164 -13.68 10.73 -7.13
N LYS A 165 -14.87 10.89 -7.71
CA LYS A 165 -15.75 12.04 -7.46
C LYS A 165 -16.15 12.21 -5.98
N GLN A 166 -16.28 11.12 -5.24
CA GLN A 166 -16.62 11.18 -3.81
C GLN A 166 -15.50 11.81 -2.99
N LEU A 167 -14.24 11.40 -3.25
CA LEU A 167 -13.07 12.00 -2.63
C LEU A 167 -12.94 13.48 -2.97
N LEU A 168 -13.05 13.83 -4.26
CA LEU A 168 -13.02 15.23 -4.71
C LEU A 168 -14.11 16.07 -4.02
N GLN A 169 -15.35 15.55 -3.98
CA GLN A 169 -16.47 16.22 -3.33
C GLN A 169 -16.22 16.46 -1.84
N HIS A 170 -15.61 15.48 -1.16
CA HIS A 170 -15.26 15.59 0.25
C HIS A 170 -14.18 16.66 0.48
N LEU A 171 -13.16 16.69 -0.38
CA LEU A 171 -12.02 17.60 -0.25
C LEU A 171 -12.38 19.06 -0.54
N ILE A 172 -13.24 19.34 -1.53
CA ILE A 172 -13.69 20.72 -1.84
C ILE A 172 -14.53 21.32 -0.69
N ARG A 173 -15.24 20.47 0.06
CA ARG A 173 -16.13 20.93 1.15
C ARG A 173 -15.41 21.20 2.48
N LYS A 174 -14.12 20.86 2.57
CA LYS A 174 -13.28 21.12 3.74
C LYS A 174 -12.66 22.50 3.66
#